data_AF-A0A947CY25-F1
#
_entry.id   AF-A0A947CY25-F1
#
_cell.length_a   1.000
_cell.length_b   1.000
_cell.length_c   1.000
_cell.angle_alpha   90.00
_cell.angle_beta   90.00
_cell.angle_gamma   90.00
#
_symmetry.space_group_name_H-M   'P 1'
#
loop_
_entity.id
_entity.type
_entity.pdbx_description
1 polymer ?
#
loop_
_entity_poly.entity_id
_entity_poly.type
_entity_poly.pdbx_seq_one_letter_code
_entity_poly.pdbx_strand_id
1 'polypeptide(L)'
;MKLEIVQLNDGHDPLSEHWEGRWRGGELELFRAGGYDRVADFVRERRQTGHPVLFFVDGDSLHGTGPVVNSPGMLPLAVFARLGLDGFVPASTGSSLLRRVRPRQLGFRLRGRDDQGVGGRLGRSGHHRQRDGGGDERAAFSPTAMFDAGGLAVGLIGLSYPHEAAS
;
A
#
# COMPACT_ATOMS: atom_id res chain seq x y z
N MET A 1 3.79 -24.94 -9.46
CA MET A 1 3.56 -23.97 -8.38
C MET A 1 2.78 -22.79 -8.94
N LYS A 2 1.82 -22.23 -8.20
CA LYS A 2 1.05 -21.05 -8.61
C LYS A 2 1.24 -19.97 -7.54
N LEU A 3 1.63 -18.78 -7.95
CA LEU A 3 1.65 -17.58 -7.12
C LEU A 3 0.53 -16.67 -7.60
N GLU A 4 -0.22 -16.10 -6.67
CA GLU A 4 -1.22 -15.09 -6.96
C GLU A 4 -0.77 -13.75 -6.39
N ILE A 5 -0.83 -12.71 -7.22
CA ILE A 5 -0.52 -11.34 -6.83
C ILE A 5 -1.82 -10.56 -6.95
N VAL A 6 -2.25 -9.98 -5.83
CA VAL A 6 -3.36 -9.03 -5.79
C VAL A 6 -2.76 -7.64 -5.64
N GLN A 7 -3.19 -6.71 -6.47
CA GLN A 7 -2.76 -5.31 -6.42
C GLN A 7 -3.97 -4.41 -6.37
N LEU A 8 -3.90 -3.39 -5.52
CA LEU A 8 -4.84 -2.28 -5.46
C LEU A 8 -4.05 -0.98 -5.66
N ASN A 9 -4.36 -0.26 -6.73
CA ASN A 9 -3.74 1.03 -7.07
C ASN A 9 -4.80 2.14 -7.06
N ASP A 10 -4.38 3.37 -6.80
CA ASP A 10 -5.19 4.59 -6.92
C ASP A 10 -6.57 4.45 -6.31
N GLY A 11 -6.62 3.82 -5.13
CA GLY A 11 -7.87 3.58 -4.44
C GLY A 11 -8.60 4.89 -4.21
N HIS A 12 -7.89 5.98 -3.92
CA HIS A 12 -8.45 7.26 -3.46
C HIS A 12 -9.41 7.11 -2.26
N ASP A 13 -9.21 6.02 -1.52
CA ASP A 13 -9.87 5.62 -0.29
C ASP A 13 -11.41 5.73 -0.23
N PRO A 14 -12.14 4.99 -1.09
CA PRO A 14 -13.53 4.66 -0.87
C PRO A 14 -13.58 3.59 0.24
N LEU A 15 -13.50 4.07 1.48
CA LEU A 15 -13.70 3.27 2.69
C LEU A 15 -14.95 2.38 2.61
N SER A 16 -15.94 2.84 1.85
CA SER A 16 -17.22 2.17 1.63
C SER A 16 -17.56 2.13 0.15
N GLU A 17 -18.51 1.27 -0.21
CA GLU A 17 -19.02 1.22 -1.57
C GLU A 17 -19.53 2.58 -2.07
N HIS A 18 -19.20 2.90 -3.31
CA HIS A 18 -19.64 4.11 -4.01
C HIS A 18 -20.34 3.75 -5.30
N TRP A 19 -21.07 4.71 -5.85
CA TRP A 19 -21.71 4.55 -7.15
C TRP A 19 -20.68 4.72 -8.26
N GLU A 20 -20.65 3.78 -9.20
CA GLU A 20 -19.92 3.88 -10.45
C GLU A 20 -20.87 3.66 -11.63
N GLY A 21 -20.46 4.18 -12.78
CA GLY A 21 -21.13 3.95 -14.05
C GLY A 21 -20.37 2.91 -14.87
N ARG A 22 -21.08 1.96 -15.45
CA ARG A 22 -20.55 1.08 -16.51
C ARG A 22 -21.44 1.14 -17.74
N TRP A 23 -20.84 1.02 -18.91
CA TRP A 23 -21.59 0.88 -20.15
C TRP A 23 -21.92 -0.59 -20.41
N ARG A 24 -23.20 -0.91 -20.58
CA ARG A 24 -23.66 -2.26 -20.91
C ARG A 24 -24.70 -2.19 -22.02
N GLY A 25 -24.37 -2.78 -23.18
CA GLY A 25 -25.27 -2.78 -24.34
C GLY A 25 -25.58 -1.37 -24.89
N GLY A 26 -24.70 -0.40 -24.69
CA GLY A 26 -24.90 0.99 -25.12
C GLY A 26 -25.65 1.87 -24.13
N GLU A 27 -26.05 1.34 -22.98
CA GLU A 27 -26.69 2.11 -21.90
C GLU A 27 -25.75 2.29 -20.71
N LEU A 28 -25.88 3.42 -20.01
CA LEU A 28 -25.18 3.69 -18.76
C LEU A 28 -25.93 3.02 -17.61
N GLU A 29 -25.29 2.05 -16.98
CA GLU A 29 -25.79 1.36 -15.79
C GLU A 29 -25.03 1.87 -14.56
N LEU A 30 -25.76 2.29 -13.52
CA LEU A 30 -25.18 2.63 -12.22
C LEU A 30 -25.12 1.39 -11.34
N PHE A 31 -23.98 1.16 -10.69
CA PHE A 31 -23.80 0.04 -9.77
C PHE A 31 -22.91 0.44 -8.58
N ARG A 32 -22.92 -0.36 -7.52
CA ARG A 32 -22.06 -0.18 -6.35
C ARG A 32 -20.72 -0.89 -6.54
N ALA A 33 -19.64 -0.13 -6.45
CA ALA A 33 -18.26 -0.58 -6.57
C ALA A 33 -17.44 -0.17 -5.35
N GLY A 34 -16.21 -0.69 -5.24
CA GLY A 34 -15.27 -0.33 -4.18
C GLY A 34 -15.62 -0.93 -2.82
N GLY A 35 -15.17 -0.26 -1.75
CA GLY A 35 -15.26 -0.74 -0.37
C GLY A 35 -14.06 -1.61 0.02
N TYR A 36 -13.31 -1.16 1.03
CA TYR A 36 -12.16 -1.91 1.54
C TYR A 36 -12.53 -3.17 2.32
N ASP A 37 -13.75 -3.25 2.83
CA ASP A 37 -14.35 -4.48 3.34
C ASP A 37 -14.42 -5.56 2.26
N ARG A 38 -14.95 -5.22 1.06
CA ARG A 38 -15.03 -6.14 -0.08
C ARG A 38 -13.66 -6.54 -0.60
N VAL A 39 -12.70 -5.61 -0.62
CA VAL A 39 -11.30 -5.92 -0.98
C VAL A 39 -10.69 -6.91 0.03
N ALA A 40 -10.89 -6.68 1.33
CA ALA A 40 -10.39 -7.56 2.37
C ALA A 40 -11.01 -8.97 2.28
N ASP A 41 -12.32 -9.05 2.05
CA ASP A 41 -13.03 -10.32 1.88
C ASP A 41 -12.54 -11.08 0.65
N PHE A 42 -12.38 -10.39 -0.48
CA PHE A 42 -11.81 -10.97 -1.70
C PHE A 42 -10.42 -11.58 -1.41
N VAL A 43 -9.49 -10.80 -0.83
CA VAL A 43 -8.13 -11.28 -0.54
C VAL A 43 -8.15 -12.47 0.42
N ARG A 44 -9.03 -12.45 1.43
CA ARG A 44 -9.20 -13.56 2.36
C ARG A 44 -9.67 -14.83 1.65
N GLU A 45 -10.64 -14.74 0.75
CA GLU A 45 -11.11 -15.86 -0.06
C GLU A 45 -9.99 -16.40 -0.96
N ARG A 46 -9.22 -15.52 -1.61
CA ARG A 46 -8.06 -15.92 -2.43
C ARG A 46 -7.04 -16.71 -1.61
N ARG A 47 -6.77 -16.28 -0.37
CA ARG A 47 -5.84 -16.95 0.56
C ARG A 47 -6.33 -18.34 1.02
N GLN A 48 -7.62 -18.65 0.87
CA GLN A 48 -8.18 -19.98 1.19
C GLN A 48 -8.01 -20.99 0.04
N THR A 49 -7.57 -20.56 -1.15
CA THR A 49 -7.43 -21.44 -2.34
C THR A 49 -6.25 -22.43 -2.27
N GLY A 50 -5.40 -22.35 -1.24
CA GLY A 50 -4.28 -23.27 -1.02
C GLY A 50 -3.00 -22.92 -1.78
N HIS A 51 -2.96 -21.80 -2.51
CA HIS A 51 -1.74 -21.27 -3.13
C HIS A 51 -1.27 -19.99 -2.42
N PRO A 52 0.04 -19.68 -2.45
CA PRO A 52 0.56 -18.41 -1.94
C PRO A 52 -0.09 -17.20 -2.62
N VAL A 53 -0.54 -16.23 -1.82
CA VAL A 53 -1.12 -14.96 -2.27
C VAL A 53 -0.35 -13.81 -1.64
N LEU A 54 0.16 -12.90 -2.47
CA LEU A 54 0.75 -11.64 -2.04
C LEU A 54 -0.19 -10.48 -2.40
N PHE A 55 -0.47 -9.60 -1.43
CA PHE A 55 -1.36 -8.46 -1.60
C PHE A 55 -0.62 -7.14 -1.42
N PHE A 56 -0.63 -6.30 -2.46
CA PHE A 56 0.04 -5.00 -2.49
C PHE A 56 -0.96 -3.87 -2.66
N VAL A 57 -0.69 -2.74 -2.00
CA VAL A 57 -1.34 -1.46 -2.28
C VAL A 57 -0.28 -0.48 -2.80
N ASP A 58 -0.57 0.24 -3.85
CA ASP A 58 0.28 1.31 -4.35
C ASP A 58 -0.53 2.57 -4.76
N GLY A 59 0.19 3.59 -5.22
CA GLY A 59 -0.42 4.80 -5.75
C GLY A 59 -1.04 5.72 -4.71
N ASP A 60 -2.02 6.51 -5.18
CA ASP A 60 -2.68 7.59 -4.43
C ASP A 60 -3.81 7.08 -3.52
N SER A 61 -3.53 6.01 -2.77
CA SER A 61 -4.51 5.36 -1.90
C SER A 61 -4.63 6.01 -0.50
N LEU A 62 -3.91 7.11 -0.23
CA LEU A 62 -3.88 7.83 1.06
C LEU A 62 -4.61 9.19 1.03
N HIS A 63 -5.36 9.49 -0.04
CA HIS A 63 -6.12 10.74 -0.22
C HIS A 63 -7.45 10.45 -0.94
N GLY A 64 -8.41 11.40 -0.98
CA GLY A 64 -9.55 11.32 -1.91
C GLY A 64 -10.94 11.51 -1.27
N THR A 65 -11.18 11.02 -0.06
CA THR A 65 -12.48 11.18 0.62
C THR A 65 -12.40 12.08 1.85
N GLY A 66 -13.53 12.71 2.22
CA GLY A 66 -13.63 13.60 3.38
C GLY A 66 -13.09 13.00 4.69
N PRO A 67 -13.45 11.76 5.07
CA PRO A 67 -12.90 11.11 6.26
C PRO A 67 -11.37 11.04 6.25
N VAL A 68 -10.77 10.83 5.07
CA VAL A 68 -9.33 10.66 4.91
C VAL A 68 -8.61 11.98 5.03
N VAL A 69 -9.09 12.98 4.29
CA VAL A 69 -8.58 14.36 4.34
C VAL A 69 -8.64 14.90 5.78
N ASN A 70 -9.71 14.58 6.51
CA ASN A 70 -9.92 15.03 7.88
C ASN A 70 -9.23 14.17 8.95
N SER A 71 -8.50 13.10 8.59
CA SER A 71 -7.87 12.15 9.53
C SER A 71 -6.36 12.35 9.73
N PRO A 72 -5.79 13.49 9.33
CA PRO A 72 -4.35 13.64 9.03
C PRO A 72 -3.61 12.40 8.53
N GLY A 73 -4.24 11.57 7.69
CA GLY A 73 -3.68 10.33 7.16
C GLY A 73 -3.69 9.13 8.12
N MET A 74 -4.18 9.27 9.36
CA MET A 74 -4.24 8.17 10.32
C MET A 74 -5.29 7.11 9.96
N LEU A 75 -6.39 7.52 9.33
CA LEU A 75 -7.48 6.61 8.99
C LEU A 75 -7.10 5.60 7.90
N PRO A 76 -6.59 6.02 6.72
CA PRO A 76 -6.13 5.06 5.69
C PRO A 76 -5.11 4.07 6.24
N LEU A 77 -4.21 4.54 7.10
CA LEU A 77 -3.18 3.71 7.70
C LEU A 77 -3.75 2.66 8.66
N ALA A 78 -4.73 3.03 9.48
CA ALA A 78 -5.43 2.11 10.36
C ALA A 78 -6.23 1.05 9.58
N VAL A 79 -6.72 1.41 8.40
CA VAL A 79 -7.39 0.51 7.47
C VAL A 79 -6.39 -0.44 6.80
N PHE A 80 -5.28 0.07 6.28
CA PHE A 80 -4.24 -0.73 5.62
C PHE A 80 -3.64 -1.78 6.56
N ALA A 81 -3.45 -1.43 7.84
CA ALA A 81 -3.02 -2.37 8.86
C ALA A 81 -4.00 -3.55 9.06
N ARG A 82 -5.28 -3.37 8.72
CA ARG A 82 -6.34 -4.39 8.83
C ARG A 82 -6.62 -5.12 7.52
N LEU A 83 -6.28 -4.53 6.37
CA LEU A 83 -6.42 -5.13 5.04
C LEU A 83 -5.54 -6.37 4.81
N GLY A 84 -4.54 -6.58 5.66
CA GLY A 84 -3.65 -7.75 5.57
C GLY A 84 -2.65 -7.67 4.42
N LEU A 85 -2.19 -6.46 4.11
CA LEU A 85 -1.19 -6.16 3.07
C LEU A 85 0.14 -6.87 3.33
N ASP A 86 0.74 -7.37 2.25
CA ASP A 86 2.12 -7.86 2.23
C ASP A 86 3.10 -6.75 1.85
N GLY A 87 2.67 -5.73 1.10
CA GLY A 87 3.50 -4.56 0.76
C GLY A 87 2.71 -3.31 0.43
N PHE A 88 3.35 -2.17 0.58
CA PHE A 88 2.81 -0.86 0.22
C PHE A 88 3.89 -0.03 -0.47
N VAL A 89 3.54 0.62 -1.58
CA VAL A 89 4.42 1.59 -2.28
C VAL A 89 3.73 2.95 -2.30
N PRO A 90 4.27 3.98 -1.62
CA PRO A 90 3.65 5.30 -1.59
C PRO A 90 3.83 6.07 -2.90
N ALA A 91 2.78 6.79 -3.32
CA ALA A 91 2.84 7.87 -4.32
C ALA A 91 2.86 9.28 -3.68
N SER A 92 2.91 10.33 -4.51
CA SER A 92 3.05 11.73 -4.09
C SER A 92 2.06 12.16 -3.01
N THR A 93 0.76 11.87 -3.17
CA THR A 93 -0.27 12.34 -2.22
C THR A 93 -0.12 11.70 -0.84
N GLY A 94 0.43 10.49 -0.77
CA GLY A 94 0.72 9.76 0.46
C GLY A 94 2.02 10.16 1.17
N SER A 95 2.99 10.69 0.43
CA SER A 95 4.32 11.00 0.95
C SER A 95 4.30 12.06 2.07
N SER A 96 3.43 13.07 1.95
CA SER A 96 3.29 14.16 2.93
C SER A 96 2.68 13.70 4.26
N LEU A 97 1.78 12.71 4.22
CA LEU A 97 1.16 12.08 5.39
C LEU A 97 2.14 11.15 6.10
N LEU A 98 2.92 10.38 5.33
CA LEU A 98 3.92 9.45 5.86
C LEU A 98 5.15 10.17 6.46
N ARG A 99 5.43 11.42 6.09
CA ARG A 99 6.40 12.28 6.78
C ARG A 99 5.96 12.62 8.22
N ARG A 100 4.65 12.69 8.48
CA ARG A 100 4.08 13.08 9.79
C ARG A 100 3.92 11.89 10.73
N VAL A 101 3.68 10.69 10.21
CA VAL A 101 3.50 9.48 11.01
C VAL A 101 4.80 8.69 11.01
N ARG A 102 5.43 8.47 12.18
CA ARG A 102 6.63 7.64 12.24
C ARG A 102 6.27 6.21 11.80
N PRO A 103 6.91 5.64 10.75
CA PRO A 103 6.58 4.30 10.25
C PRO A 103 6.62 3.21 11.33
N ARG A 104 7.45 3.37 12.37
CA ARG A 104 7.54 2.43 13.51
C ARG A 104 6.21 2.24 14.27
N GLN A 105 5.31 3.23 14.26
CA GLN A 105 4.02 3.15 14.97
C GLN A 105 2.94 2.40 14.18
N LEU A 106 3.21 2.07 12.92
CA LEU A 106 2.17 1.64 11.98
C LEU A 106 2.04 0.13 11.81
N GLY A 107 2.87 -0.67 12.51
CA GLY A 107 2.67 -2.12 12.57
C GLY A 107 2.70 -2.84 11.22
N PHE A 108 3.17 -2.20 10.14
CA PHE A 108 3.42 -2.85 8.84
C PHE A 108 4.48 -3.94 9.03
N ARG A 109 4.04 -5.14 9.40
CA ARG A 109 4.85 -6.36 9.30
C ARG A 109 4.80 -6.79 7.86
N LEU A 110 5.74 -6.26 7.11
CA LEU A 110 6.02 -6.77 5.79
C LEU A 110 6.60 -8.15 6.01
N ARG A 111 5.92 -9.18 5.51
CA ARG A 111 6.34 -10.58 5.59
C ARG A 111 7.49 -10.80 4.63
N GLY A 112 8.59 -10.10 4.85
CA GLY A 112 9.77 -10.20 4.02
C GLY A 112 11.04 -10.26 4.86
N ARG A 113 11.98 -11.09 4.42
CA ARG A 113 13.36 -11.00 4.89
C ARG A 113 14.02 -9.87 4.12
N ASP A 114 14.40 -8.83 4.82
CA ASP A 114 15.53 -8.00 4.46
C ASP A 114 16.83 -8.71 4.87
N ASP A 115 17.92 -8.44 4.17
CA ASP A 115 19.26 -8.98 4.44
C ASP A 115 19.84 -8.53 5.80
N GLN A 116 19.02 -7.91 6.66
CA GLN A 116 19.33 -7.33 7.97
C GLN A 116 18.32 -7.75 9.08
N GLY A 117 17.34 -8.61 8.79
CA GLY A 117 16.46 -9.20 9.82
C GLY A 117 15.40 -8.28 10.44
N VAL A 118 15.04 -7.17 9.80
CA VAL A 118 13.98 -6.23 10.19
C VAL A 118 13.04 -5.91 9.00
N GLY A 119 11.92 -6.63 8.90
CA GLY A 119 10.79 -6.42 7.96
C GLY A 119 10.87 -5.19 7.03
N GLY A 120 11.24 -5.44 5.77
CA GLY A 120 11.55 -4.41 4.77
C GLY A 120 10.31 -3.66 4.25
N ARG A 121 10.28 -2.33 4.44
CA ARG A 121 9.32 -1.32 3.91
C ARG A 121 9.58 -1.00 2.47
N LEU A 122 8.59 -0.70 1.62
CA LEU A 122 8.84 -0.47 0.19
C LEU A 122 8.57 0.96 -0.24
N GLY A 123 9.56 1.54 -0.93
CA GLY A 123 9.53 2.86 -1.56
C GLY A 123 10.95 3.27 -1.98
N ARG A 124 11.17 3.52 -3.27
CA ARG A 124 12.34 4.27 -3.77
C ARG A 124 11.90 5.38 -4.72
N SER A 125 12.07 6.63 -4.27
CA SER A 125 12.60 7.73 -5.07
C SER A 125 12.98 8.87 -4.12
N GLY A 126 14.21 9.38 -4.23
CA GLY A 126 14.71 10.54 -3.48
C GLY A 126 15.74 10.22 -2.40
N HIS A 127 17.01 10.48 -2.68
CA HIS A 127 17.99 10.77 -1.62
C HIS A 127 17.60 12.10 -0.97
N HIS A 128 16.77 12.07 0.07
CA HIS A 128 16.67 13.22 0.98
C HIS A 128 17.39 12.90 2.29
N ARG A 129 18.62 13.40 2.40
CA ARG A 129 19.25 13.68 3.69
C ARG A 129 18.36 14.70 4.40
N GLN A 130 17.77 14.34 5.52
CA GLN A 130 17.38 15.34 6.50
C GLN A 130 18.70 15.90 7.05
N ARG A 131 19.05 17.12 6.67
CA ARG A 131 19.98 17.91 7.49
C ARG A 131 19.14 18.47 8.63
N ASP A 132 19.23 17.83 9.79
CA ASP A 132 19.72 18.48 11.01
C ASP A 132 19.45 17.57 12.23
N GLY A 133 20.53 17.12 12.89
CA GLY A 133 20.48 16.57 14.25
C GLY A 133 20.81 15.08 14.43
N GLY A 134 22.08 14.71 14.20
CA GLY A 134 22.80 13.71 15.01
C GLY A 134 22.11 12.40 15.46
N GLY A 135 21.36 11.74 14.59
CA GLY A 135 20.79 10.40 14.84
C GLY A 135 20.95 9.49 13.63
N ASP A 136 21.10 8.19 13.85
CA ASP A 136 21.21 7.15 12.82
C ASP A 136 19.89 7.06 11.99
N GLU A 137 19.79 7.89 10.96
CA GLU A 137 18.62 8.05 10.08
C GLU A 137 18.55 6.95 9.03
N ARG A 138 17.92 5.82 9.37
CA ARG A 138 17.49 4.84 8.36
C ARG A 138 16.30 5.39 7.57
N ALA A 139 16.33 5.25 6.25
CA ALA A 139 15.25 5.63 5.36
C ALA A 139 13.89 5.06 5.82
N ALA A 140 12.83 5.87 5.73
CA ALA A 140 11.48 5.49 6.14
C ALA A 140 10.91 4.30 5.31
N PHE A 141 11.46 4.08 4.11
CA PHE A 141 11.13 2.99 3.20
C PHE A 141 12.42 2.36 2.63
N SER A 142 12.46 1.04 2.49
CA SER A 142 13.48 0.32 1.73
C SER A 142 13.12 0.37 0.23
N PRO A 143 14.10 0.47 -0.66
CA PRO A 143 13.83 0.44 -2.10
C PRO A 143 13.29 -0.90 -2.59
N THR A 144 13.62 -1.97 -1.87
CA THR A 144 13.30 -3.35 -2.23
C THR A 144 12.92 -4.17 -0.99
N ALA A 145 12.21 -5.27 -1.21
CA ALA A 145 11.86 -6.25 -0.19
C ALA A 145 11.76 -7.64 -0.83
N MET A 146 12.09 -8.68 -0.08
CA MET A 146 12.00 -10.08 -0.51
C MET A 146 10.92 -10.80 0.30
N PHE A 147 10.04 -11.52 -0.38
CA PHE A 147 8.96 -12.32 0.21
C PHE A 147 9.21 -13.80 -0.02
N ASP A 148 8.88 -14.65 0.97
CA ASP A 148 8.72 -16.09 0.73
C ASP A 148 7.25 -16.38 0.44
N ALA A 149 6.99 -16.93 -0.74
CA ALA A 149 5.65 -17.29 -1.15
C ALA A 149 5.60 -18.79 -1.41
N GLY A 150 5.65 -19.60 -0.35
CA GLY A 150 5.59 -21.06 -0.46
C GLY A 150 6.88 -21.65 -1.01
N GLY A 151 8.03 -21.16 -0.55
CA GLY A 151 9.36 -21.58 -1.00
C GLY A 151 9.87 -20.90 -2.27
N LEU A 152 9.07 -20.02 -2.89
CA LEU A 152 9.51 -19.12 -3.95
C LEU A 152 9.91 -17.78 -3.34
N ALA A 153 11.16 -17.36 -3.59
CA ALA A 153 11.63 -16.03 -3.25
C ALA A 153 11.12 -15.00 -4.28
N VAL A 154 10.38 -14.00 -3.83
CA VAL A 154 9.79 -12.94 -4.66
C VAL A 154 10.37 -11.60 -4.25
N GLY A 155 11.09 -10.95 -5.16
CA GLY A 155 11.59 -9.58 -4.95
C GLY A 155 10.59 -8.55 -5.44
N LEU A 156 10.34 -7.52 -4.63
CA LEU A 156 9.56 -6.34 -4.99
C LEU A 156 10.46 -5.11 -5.00
N ILE A 157 10.33 -4.29 -6.04
CA ILE A 157 11.06 -3.02 -6.21
C ILE A 157 10.01 -1.91 -6.22
N GLY A 158 10.09 -0.98 -5.26
CA GLY A 158 9.19 0.16 -5.19
C GLY A 158 9.65 1.29 -6.11
N LEU A 159 8.77 1.77 -6.96
CA LEU A 159 9.00 2.93 -7.83
C LEU A 159 7.95 4.00 -7.53
N SER A 160 8.37 5.26 -7.44
CA SER A 160 7.47 6.43 -7.41
C SER A 160 7.94 7.46 -8.42
N TYR A 161 7.08 8.40 -8.83
CA TYR A 161 7.46 9.32 -9.90
C TYR A 161 8.59 10.26 -9.45
N PRO A 162 9.55 10.59 -10.34
CA PRO A 162 10.74 11.36 -9.97
C PRO A 162 10.47 12.80 -9.55
N HIS A 163 9.37 13.41 -10.05
CA HIS A 163 8.98 14.76 -9.67
C HIS A 163 8.32 14.85 -8.28
N GLU A 164 7.98 13.69 -7.69
CA GLU A 164 7.26 13.59 -6.42
C GLU A 164 8.19 13.49 -5.20
N ALA A 165 9.47 13.20 -5.43
CA ALA A 165 10.47 13.06 -4.38
C ALA A 165 11.10 14.40 -3.95
N ALA A 166 10.75 15.51 -4.62
CA ALA A 166 11.42 16.81 -4.51
C ALA A 166 10.59 17.89 -3.78
N SER A 167 9.39 17.55 -3.28
CA SER A 167 8.52 18.46 -2.50
C SER A 167 8.53 18.19 -1.00
#